data_AF-A0A1E3QEQ5-F1
#
_entry.id   AF-A0A1E3QEQ5-F1
#
_cell.length_a   1.000
_cell.length_b   1.000
_cell.length_c   1.000
_cell.angle_alpha   90.00
_cell.angle_beta   90.00
_cell.angle_gamma   90.00
#
_symmetry.space_group_name_H-M   'P 1'
#
loop_
_entity.id
_entity.type
_entity.pdbx_description
1 polymer ?
#
loop_
_entity_poly.entity_id
_entity_poly.type
_entity_poly.pdbx_seq_one_letter_code
_entity_poly.pdbx_strand_id
1 'polypeptide(L)'
;MASPSLPNNADAAAQSPSSGSNAGGFQEEGSKQQRNIAYASSSTVLSSVFSPNFDILDRDFLNSSHVDSPQLQSLPSNVHNISSAQQSKLINYLDEQLLYISRKYVRKFSDTGPPDSVYYTIEPLLEDLTKLVDLIWYSVSTTSTPFIQSQYLLRIADDLNDSIPSLPIASPDKVFSFLRKLDKIFYKLIVGDIPSHKRMSNTEKARLESIVERTRVDIVTVMSPFGGHELDITRVYEAVLEELN
;
A
#
# COMPACT_ATOMS: atom_id res chain seq x y z
N MET A 1 -59.32 31.90 17.12
CA MET A 1 -60.71 31.71 16.63
C MET A 1 -61.07 32.91 15.76
N ALA A 2 -61.55 32.63 14.54
CA ALA A 2 -62.30 33.50 13.61
C ALA A 2 -61.64 34.79 13.02
N SER A 3 -61.24 34.70 11.74
CA SER A 3 -61.38 35.78 10.72
C SER A 3 -62.87 35.98 10.35
N PRO A 4 -63.36 36.97 9.54
CA PRO A 4 -62.88 37.49 8.23
C PRO A 4 -63.03 39.04 8.09
N SER A 5 -62.63 39.77 7.03
CA SER A 5 -63.19 39.80 5.66
C SER A 5 -62.38 40.73 4.71
N LEU A 6 -62.20 40.28 3.46
CA LEU A 6 -61.93 41.03 2.21
C LEU A 6 -63.27 41.63 1.66
N PRO A 7 -63.42 42.35 0.50
CA PRO A 7 -62.60 42.34 -0.73
C PRO A 7 -62.55 43.64 -1.60
N ASN A 8 -61.73 43.64 -2.67
CA ASN A 8 -62.09 43.95 -4.08
C ASN A 8 -60.81 44.03 -4.96
N ASN A 9 -60.61 43.09 -5.91
CA ASN A 9 -61.01 43.10 -7.34
C ASN A 9 -60.13 44.05 -8.21
N ALA A 10 -59.66 43.73 -9.42
CA ALA A 10 -59.77 42.56 -10.29
C ALA A 10 -58.82 42.76 -11.50
N ASP A 11 -58.74 41.72 -12.35
CA ASP A 11 -58.35 41.68 -13.77
C ASP A 11 -56.85 41.63 -14.17
N ALA A 12 -56.42 40.93 -15.23
CA ALA A 12 -56.88 39.75 -16.00
C ALA A 12 -55.90 39.60 -17.18
N ALA A 13 -55.58 38.35 -17.55
CA ALA A 13 -55.20 37.86 -18.91
C ALA A 13 -53.90 38.39 -19.57
N ALA A 14 -53.22 37.72 -20.51
CA ALA A 14 -53.07 36.34 -20.96
C ALA A 14 -52.04 36.36 -22.13
N GLN A 15 -51.50 35.17 -22.47
CA GLN A 15 -51.02 34.75 -23.80
C GLN A 15 -49.62 35.15 -24.31
N SER A 16 -48.82 34.09 -24.57
CA SER A 16 -47.76 34.01 -25.58
C SER A 16 -48.34 34.16 -27.01
N PRO A 17 -47.52 34.52 -28.02
CA PRO A 17 -47.08 33.50 -28.99
C PRO A 17 -45.67 33.71 -29.60
N SER A 18 -45.37 32.80 -30.52
CA SER A 18 -44.11 32.35 -31.13
C SER A 18 -43.47 33.20 -32.24
N SER A 19 -42.19 32.85 -32.51
CA SER A 19 -41.49 32.80 -33.82
C SER A 19 -40.86 34.07 -34.42
N GLY A 20 -39.56 33.99 -34.73
CA GLY A 20 -38.85 34.93 -35.61
C GLY A 20 -37.34 34.66 -35.70
N SER A 21 -36.93 34.03 -36.80
CA SER A 21 -35.57 33.69 -37.21
C SER A 21 -34.60 34.88 -37.33
N ASN A 22 -33.30 34.67 -37.12
CA ASN A 22 -32.31 35.13 -38.09
C ASN A 22 -31.01 34.30 -38.09
N ALA A 23 -30.53 34.05 -39.30
CA ALA A 23 -29.32 33.31 -39.63
C ALA A 23 -28.09 34.22 -39.61
N GLY A 24 -26.92 33.64 -39.33
CA GLY A 24 -25.62 34.30 -39.43
C GLY A 24 -24.51 33.30 -39.16
N GLY A 25 -24.06 32.63 -40.23
CA GLY A 25 -23.01 31.63 -40.16
C GLY A 25 -21.63 32.21 -39.92
N PHE A 26 -20.80 31.45 -39.23
CA PHE A 26 -19.35 31.45 -39.38
C PHE A 26 -18.87 30.00 -39.45
N GLN A 27 -18.15 29.71 -40.53
CA GLN A 27 -17.44 28.46 -40.77
C GLN A 27 -16.21 28.41 -39.88
N GLU A 28 -15.96 27.25 -39.25
CA GLU A 28 -14.60 26.80 -39.00
C GLU A 28 -14.54 25.28 -39.17
N GLU A 29 -13.82 24.86 -40.21
CA GLU A 29 -13.46 23.48 -40.52
C GLU A 29 -12.43 22.97 -39.50
N GLY A 30 -12.56 21.71 -39.07
CA GLY A 30 -11.60 21.11 -38.14
C GLY A 30 -11.91 19.64 -37.80
N SER A 31 -11.85 18.79 -38.83
CA SER A 31 -11.54 17.34 -38.78
C SER A 31 -11.50 16.64 -37.40
N LYS A 32 -12.60 15.97 -37.05
CA LYS A 32 -12.62 14.89 -36.03
C LYS A 32 -11.89 13.66 -36.57
N GLN A 33 -10.59 13.55 -36.30
CA GLN A 33 -9.88 12.27 -36.37
C GLN A 33 -10.19 11.46 -35.12
N GLN A 34 -11.09 10.49 -35.28
CA GLN A 34 -11.25 9.35 -34.39
C GLN A 34 -9.93 8.57 -34.31
N ARG A 35 -9.18 8.76 -33.22
CA ARG A 35 -8.18 7.80 -32.78
C ARG A 35 -8.85 6.79 -31.86
N ASN A 36 -9.33 5.71 -32.46
CA ASN A 36 -9.49 4.42 -31.80
C ASN A 36 -8.09 3.98 -31.36
N ILE A 37 -7.76 4.13 -30.07
CA ILE A 37 -6.64 3.40 -29.48
C ILE A 37 -7.24 2.12 -28.92
N ALA A 38 -7.22 1.07 -29.76
CA ALA A 38 -7.41 -0.29 -29.31
C ALA A 38 -6.28 -0.61 -28.31
N TYR A 39 -6.61 -0.69 -27.02
CA TYR A 39 -5.73 -1.31 -26.04
C TYR A 39 -5.73 -2.81 -26.32
N ALA A 40 -4.87 -3.22 -27.25
CA ALA A 40 -4.60 -4.62 -27.53
C ALA A 40 -3.93 -5.25 -26.30
N SER A 41 -4.65 -6.21 -25.73
CA SER A 41 -4.24 -7.12 -24.67
C SER A 41 -2.80 -7.61 -24.85
N SER A 42 -1.90 -7.08 -24.04
CA SER A 42 -0.55 -7.62 -23.83
C SER A 42 -0.34 -7.94 -22.36
N SER A 43 -1.29 -8.65 -21.75
CA SER A 43 -1.20 -9.11 -20.34
C SER A 43 -0.84 -10.60 -20.23
N THR A 44 -0.67 -11.32 -21.33
CA THR A 44 -0.59 -12.79 -21.30
C THR A 44 0.84 -13.34 -21.35
N VAL A 45 1.87 -12.50 -21.43
CA VAL A 45 3.27 -12.98 -21.60
C VAL A 45 4.20 -12.64 -20.42
N LEU A 46 3.73 -11.93 -19.39
CA LEU A 46 4.58 -11.46 -18.28
C LEU A 46 4.54 -12.31 -17.01
N SER A 47 3.66 -13.32 -16.92
CA SER A 47 3.58 -14.24 -15.77
C SER A 47 4.59 -15.40 -15.84
N SER A 48 5.26 -15.63 -16.98
CA SER A 48 6.07 -16.84 -17.18
C SER A 48 7.55 -16.72 -16.81
N VAL A 49 8.03 -15.54 -16.39
CA VAL A 49 9.46 -15.31 -16.06
C VAL A 49 9.71 -15.26 -14.56
N PHE A 50 8.65 -15.17 -13.75
CA PHE A 50 8.72 -15.26 -12.30
C PHE A 50 7.60 -16.17 -11.82
N SER A 51 7.85 -17.48 -11.88
CA SER A 51 7.16 -18.46 -11.04
C SER A 51 8.02 -18.66 -9.80
N PRO A 52 7.72 -18.01 -8.65
CA PRO A 52 8.39 -18.36 -7.42
C PRO A 52 7.88 -19.76 -7.05
N ASN A 53 8.78 -20.73 -6.99
CA ASN A 53 8.46 -22.02 -6.41
C ASN A 53 8.34 -21.80 -4.90
N PHE A 54 7.13 -21.65 -4.39
CA PHE A 54 6.85 -21.32 -2.99
C PHE A 54 7.11 -22.49 -2.01
N ASP A 55 7.64 -23.63 -2.48
CA ASP A 55 7.96 -24.81 -1.66
C ASP A 55 9.34 -24.75 -0.97
N ILE A 56 10.14 -23.69 -1.15
CA ILE A 56 11.50 -23.57 -0.57
C ILE A 56 11.50 -22.74 0.72
N LEU A 57 10.52 -22.98 1.61
CA LEU A 57 10.55 -22.41 2.97
C LEU A 57 10.31 -23.44 4.09
N ASP A 58 10.29 -24.75 3.81
CA ASP A 58 9.86 -25.72 4.84
C ASP A 58 10.53 -27.10 4.88
N ARG A 59 11.72 -27.33 4.26
CA ARG A 59 12.30 -28.70 4.25
C ARG A 59 13.74 -28.95 4.66
N ASP A 60 14.58 -27.94 4.85
CA ASP A 60 16.00 -28.20 5.19
C ASP A 60 16.32 -28.18 6.70
N PHE A 61 15.31 -28.00 7.57
CA PHE A 61 15.52 -27.84 9.01
C PHE A 61 15.38 -29.12 9.87
N LEU A 62 15.09 -30.30 9.31
CA LEU A 62 14.75 -31.49 10.12
C LEU A 62 15.52 -32.79 9.83
N ASN A 63 16.64 -32.78 9.11
CA ASN A 63 17.44 -34.01 9.04
C ASN A 63 18.93 -33.78 8.76
N SER A 64 19.76 -33.72 9.81
CA SER A 64 21.08 -34.35 9.79
C SER A 64 21.68 -34.38 11.19
N SER A 65 21.55 -35.52 11.86
CA SER A 65 22.37 -35.89 13.00
C SER A 65 23.64 -36.57 12.48
N HIS A 66 24.76 -35.83 12.36
CA HIS A 66 26.09 -36.43 12.47
C HIS A 66 27.15 -35.39 12.82
N VAL A 67 27.93 -35.73 13.84
CA VAL A 67 29.08 -35.00 14.38
C VAL A 67 30.27 -35.12 13.42
N ASP A 68 30.95 -34.00 13.12
CA ASP A 68 32.41 -33.81 13.21
C ASP A 68 32.85 -32.52 12.48
N SER A 69 33.61 -31.67 13.18
CA SER A 69 34.39 -30.54 12.65
C SER A 69 35.89 -30.92 12.68
N PRO A 70 36.84 -30.25 11.99
CA PRO A 70 36.78 -28.88 11.44
C PRO A 70 37.46 -28.67 10.06
N GLN A 71 36.90 -27.84 9.17
CA GLN A 71 37.67 -26.93 8.30
C GLN A 71 36.83 -25.71 7.93
N LEU A 72 37.41 -24.52 8.14
CA LEU A 72 36.87 -23.22 7.75
C LEU A 72 36.78 -23.12 6.22
N GLN A 73 35.68 -23.57 5.64
CA GLN A 73 35.25 -23.18 4.31
C GLN A 73 34.12 -22.17 4.48
N SER A 74 34.39 -20.91 4.15
CA SER A 74 33.36 -19.89 4.01
C SER A 74 32.33 -20.41 3.00
N LEU A 75 31.12 -20.71 3.48
CA LEU A 75 29.96 -21.02 2.64
C LEU A 75 29.86 -19.94 1.55
N PRO A 76 29.56 -20.32 0.28
CA PRO A 76 29.23 -19.34 -0.73
C PRO A 76 27.93 -18.66 -0.29
N SER A 77 28.04 -17.49 0.31
CA SER A 77 26.95 -16.54 0.44
C SER A 77 26.49 -16.23 -0.98
N ASN A 78 25.49 -16.95 -1.47
CA ASN A 78 24.91 -16.79 -2.79
C ASN A 78 24.06 -15.50 -2.81
N VAL A 79 24.72 -14.38 -2.52
CA VAL A 79 24.18 -13.03 -2.65
C VAL A 79 24.22 -12.76 -4.14
N HIS A 80 23.14 -13.12 -4.83
CA HIS A 80 22.98 -12.77 -6.23
C HIS A 80 22.74 -11.26 -6.31
N ASN A 81 23.83 -10.50 -6.46
CA ASN A 81 23.73 -9.07 -6.70
C ASN A 81 22.80 -8.82 -7.89
N ILE A 82 21.66 -8.18 -7.61
CA ILE A 82 20.77 -7.72 -8.67
C ILE A 82 21.55 -6.72 -9.52
N SER A 83 21.49 -6.88 -10.84
CA SER A 83 22.08 -5.90 -11.76
C SER A 83 21.40 -4.55 -11.58
N SER A 84 22.10 -3.45 -11.91
CA SER A 84 21.51 -2.11 -11.89
C SER A 84 20.22 -2.02 -12.72
N ALA A 85 20.12 -2.76 -13.83
CA ALA A 85 18.90 -2.84 -14.64
C ALA A 85 17.75 -3.56 -13.90
N GLN A 86 18.02 -4.63 -13.16
CA GLN A 86 17.02 -5.29 -12.32
C GLN A 86 16.58 -4.40 -11.15
N GLN A 87 17.52 -3.67 -10.56
CA GLN A 87 17.21 -2.69 -9.51
C GLN A 87 16.31 -1.57 -10.02
N SER A 88 16.61 -0.98 -11.18
CA SER A 88 15.74 0.05 -11.78
C SER A 88 14.35 -0.49 -12.11
N LYS A 89 14.24 -1.74 -12.59
CA LYS A 89 12.94 -2.39 -12.83
C LYS A 89 12.14 -2.58 -11.55
N LEU A 90 12.80 -3.00 -10.47
CA LEU A 90 12.17 -3.13 -9.16
C LEU A 90 11.65 -1.77 -8.65
N ILE A 91 12.47 -0.72 -8.73
CA ILE A 91 12.08 0.64 -8.33
C ILE A 91 10.84 1.09 -9.10
N ASN A 92 10.87 0.99 -10.44
CA ASN A 92 9.73 1.38 -11.28
C ASN A 92 8.47 0.59 -10.92
N TYR A 93 8.60 -0.72 -10.71
CA TYR A 93 7.48 -1.57 -10.32
C TYR A 93 6.90 -1.16 -8.95
N LEU A 94 7.75 -0.93 -7.95
CA LEU A 94 7.32 -0.50 -6.62
C LEU A 94 6.62 0.87 -6.68
N ASP A 95 7.15 1.80 -7.46
CA ASP A 95 6.54 3.11 -7.65
C ASP A 95 5.17 3.01 -8.32
N GLU A 96 5.04 2.20 -9.38
CA GLU A 96 3.76 1.96 -10.05
C GLU A 96 2.73 1.33 -9.12
N GLN A 97 3.14 0.32 -8.34
CA GLN A 97 2.24 -0.37 -7.41
C GLN A 97 1.83 0.51 -6.23
N LEU A 98 2.76 1.26 -5.63
CA LEU A 98 2.41 2.20 -4.56
C LEU A 98 1.51 3.33 -5.06
N LEU A 99 1.72 3.81 -6.29
CA LEU A 99 0.82 4.77 -6.91
C LEU A 99 -0.56 4.17 -7.16
N TYR A 100 -0.64 2.91 -7.60
CA TYR A 100 -1.90 2.20 -7.76
C TYR A 100 -2.66 2.07 -6.43
N ILE A 101 -1.97 1.62 -5.38
CA ILE A 101 -2.53 1.49 -4.02
C ILE A 101 -3.00 2.86 -3.50
N SER A 102 -2.18 3.90 -3.63
CA SER A 102 -2.53 5.27 -3.21
C SER A 102 -3.78 5.78 -3.94
N ARG A 103 -3.88 5.60 -5.27
CA ARG A 103 -5.07 5.98 -6.04
C ARG A 103 -6.31 5.21 -5.59
N LYS A 104 -6.18 3.90 -5.37
CA LYS A 104 -7.27 3.04 -4.89
C LYS A 104 -7.73 3.43 -3.48
N TYR A 105 -6.80 3.82 -2.62
CA TYR A 105 -7.05 4.34 -1.29
C TYR A 105 -7.77 5.70 -1.31
N VAL A 106 -7.29 6.67 -2.08
CA VAL A 106 -7.90 8.01 -2.13
C VAL A 106 -9.32 7.99 -2.72
N ARG A 107 -9.63 7.05 -3.61
CA ARG A 107 -10.99 6.92 -4.19
C ARG A 107 -12.08 6.65 -3.15
N LYS A 108 -11.75 6.15 -1.96
CA LYS A 108 -12.72 5.97 -0.88
C LYS A 108 -13.38 7.28 -0.45
N PHE A 109 -12.72 8.42 -0.68
CA PHE A 109 -13.24 9.74 -0.33
C PHE A 109 -14.13 10.35 -1.42
N SER A 110 -14.28 9.70 -2.58
CA SER A 110 -14.98 10.25 -3.75
C SER A 110 -16.26 9.48 -4.10
N ASP A 111 -16.59 8.40 -3.38
CA ASP A 111 -17.78 7.54 -3.58
C ASP A 111 -18.08 7.13 -5.02
N THR A 112 -17.07 7.17 -5.89
CA THR A 112 -17.21 7.00 -7.34
C THR A 112 -16.18 6.00 -7.83
N GLY A 113 -16.60 4.75 -7.91
CA GLY A 113 -15.79 3.68 -8.48
C GLY A 113 -16.51 2.34 -8.46
N PRO A 114 -16.20 1.43 -9.40
CA PRO A 114 -16.57 0.02 -9.27
C PRO A 114 -16.05 -0.56 -7.94
N PRO A 115 -16.74 -1.56 -7.34
CA PRO A 115 -16.37 -2.13 -6.05
C PRO A 115 -14.91 -2.57 -5.95
N ASP A 116 -14.34 -3.10 -7.03
CA ASP A 116 -12.96 -3.61 -7.03
C ASP A 116 -11.88 -2.51 -7.04
N SER A 117 -12.29 -1.25 -7.24
CA SER A 117 -11.40 -0.10 -7.41
C SER A 117 -11.27 0.79 -6.17
N VAL A 118 -11.83 0.38 -5.04
CA VAL A 118 -11.83 1.12 -3.77
C VAL A 118 -11.53 0.17 -2.62
N TYR A 119 -10.84 0.65 -1.58
CA TYR A 119 -10.72 -0.06 -0.31
C TYR A 119 -11.87 0.32 0.61
N TYR A 120 -12.80 -0.62 0.86
CA TYR A 120 -13.90 -0.43 1.81
C TYR A 120 -13.52 -0.75 3.24
N THR A 121 -12.56 -1.65 3.41
CA THR A 121 -11.99 -2.05 4.70
C THR A 121 -10.48 -2.09 4.59
N ILE A 122 -9.78 -2.23 5.71
CA ILE A 122 -8.32 -2.23 5.73
C ILE A 122 -7.71 -3.50 5.13
N GLU A 123 -8.41 -4.63 5.16
CA GLU A 123 -7.83 -5.94 4.83
C GLU A 123 -7.33 -6.06 3.38
N PRO A 124 -8.07 -5.62 2.33
CA PRO A 124 -7.57 -5.69 0.97
C PRO A 124 -6.38 -4.74 0.74
N LEU A 125 -6.30 -3.62 1.49
CA LEU A 125 -5.14 -2.75 1.48
C LEU A 125 -3.92 -3.47 2.08
N LEU A 126 -4.09 -4.12 3.24
CA LEU A 126 -3.02 -4.90 3.86
C LEU A 126 -2.56 -6.05 2.96
N GLU A 127 -3.46 -6.69 2.23
CA GLU A 127 -3.10 -7.75 1.29
C GLU A 127 -2.19 -7.22 0.17
N ASP A 128 -2.54 -6.09 -0.43
CA ASP A 128 -1.74 -5.46 -1.49
C ASP A 128 -0.39 -4.96 -0.95
N LEU A 129 -0.36 -4.35 0.24
CA LEU A 129 0.88 -3.94 0.90
C LEU A 129 1.75 -5.14 1.30
N THR A 130 1.14 -6.25 1.74
CA THR A 130 1.86 -7.48 2.10
C THR A 130 2.65 -8.02 0.92
N LYS A 131 2.05 -8.06 -0.28
CA LYS A 131 2.72 -8.48 -1.52
C LYS A 131 3.96 -7.61 -1.81
N LEU A 132 3.86 -6.30 -1.59
CA LEU A 132 5.00 -5.39 -1.76
C LEU A 132 6.07 -5.59 -0.70
N VAL A 133 5.68 -5.73 0.57
CA VAL A 133 6.61 -6.00 1.67
C VAL A 133 7.37 -7.30 1.44
N ASP A 134 6.69 -8.37 0.98
CA ASP A 134 7.34 -9.63 0.64
C ASP A 134 8.35 -9.51 -0.50
N LEU A 135 7.97 -8.80 -1.56
CA LEU A 135 8.87 -8.54 -2.68
C LEU A 135 10.10 -7.72 -2.24
N ILE A 136 9.88 -6.67 -1.44
CA ILE A 136 10.96 -5.83 -0.92
C ILE A 136 11.87 -6.66 -0.02
N TRP A 137 11.31 -7.45 0.90
CA TRP A 137 12.08 -8.30 1.81
C TRP A 137 12.92 -9.35 1.08
N TYR A 138 12.35 -9.95 0.03
CA TYR A 138 13.09 -10.83 -0.87
C TYR A 138 14.25 -10.09 -1.56
N SER A 139 14.03 -8.86 -2.02
CA SER A 139 15.08 -8.03 -2.61
C SER A 139 16.18 -7.65 -1.62
N VAL A 140 15.83 -7.33 -0.36
CA VAL A 140 16.80 -7.07 0.72
C VAL A 140 17.72 -8.26 0.92
N SER A 141 17.17 -9.47 0.90
CA SER A 141 17.90 -10.71 1.14
C SER A 141 18.87 -11.08 0.01
N THR A 142 18.62 -10.56 -1.19
CA THR A 142 19.40 -10.89 -2.40
C THR A 142 20.40 -9.81 -2.80
N THR A 143 20.27 -8.58 -2.27
CA THR A 143 21.04 -7.41 -2.72
C THR A 143 22.11 -6.99 -1.70
N SER A 144 23.32 -6.65 -2.15
CA SER A 144 24.38 -6.14 -1.25
C SER A 144 24.13 -4.73 -0.69
N THR A 145 23.22 -3.95 -1.28
CA THR A 145 22.93 -2.55 -0.92
C THR A 145 21.43 -2.29 -0.71
N PRO A 146 20.83 -2.76 0.40
CA PRO A 146 19.39 -2.67 0.65
C PRO A 146 18.84 -1.26 0.98
N PHE A 147 19.58 -0.18 0.67
CA PHE A 147 19.21 1.18 1.08
C PHE A 147 17.88 1.64 0.47
N ILE A 148 17.64 1.37 -0.81
CA ILE A 148 16.38 1.78 -1.42
C ILE A 148 15.19 0.97 -0.87
N GLN A 149 15.44 -0.29 -0.53
CA GLN A 149 14.46 -1.21 0.04
C GLN A 149 14.02 -0.76 1.44
N SER A 150 14.95 -0.34 2.31
CA SER A 150 14.60 0.23 3.62
C SER A 150 13.77 1.50 3.48
N GLN A 151 14.07 2.36 2.50
CA GLN A 151 13.24 3.55 2.23
C GLN A 151 11.80 3.20 1.82
N TYR A 152 11.59 2.18 0.98
CA TYR A 152 10.25 1.74 0.61
C TYR A 152 9.49 1.11 1.78
N LEU A 153 10.16 0.34 2.65
CA LEU A 153 9.54 -0.20 3.86
C LEU A 153 9.10 0.92 4.81
N LEU A 154 9.97 1.93 5.02
CA LEU A 154 9.63 3.12 5.81
C LEU A 154 8.42 3.85 5.23
N ARG A 155 8.36 4.03 3.91
CA ARG A 155 7.21 4.63 3.25
C ARG A 155 5.92 3.83 3.45
N ILE A 156 5.96 2.51 3.31
CA ILE A 156 4.79 1.64 3.53
C ILE A 156 4.30 1.75 4.98
N ALA A 157 5.22 1.76 5.95
CA ALA A 157 4.86 1.90 7.37
C ALA A 157 4.26 3.28 7.68
N ASP A 158 4.76 4.34 7.04
CA ASP A 158 4.23 5.70 7.16
C ASP A 158 2.83 5.82 6.52
N ASP A 159 2.65 5.31 5.29
CA ASP A 159 1.35 5.26 4.60
C ASP A 159 0.31 4.45 5.41
N LEU A 160 0.76 3.42 6.13
CA LEU A 160 -0.09 2.61 7.00
C LEU A 160 -0.69 3.44 8.15
N ASN A 161 0.09 4.35 8.76
CA ASN A 161 -0.37 5.20 9.87
C ASN A 161 -1.57 6.07 9.47
N ASP A 162 -1.61 6.56 8.23
CA ASP A 162 -2.75 7.34 7.75
C ASP A 162 -3.94 6.42 7.35
N SER A 163 -3.66 5.18 6.97
CA SER A 163 -4.67 4.23 6.51
C SER A 163 -5.44 3.52 7.63
N ILE A 164 -4.78 3.20 8.76
CA ILE A 164 -5.37 2.49 9.90
C ILE A 164 -6.57 3.23 10.50
N PRO A 165 -6.47 4.52 10.88
CA PRO A 165 -7.59 5.22 11.51
C PRO A 165 -8.69 5.59 10.53
N SER A 166 -8.44 5.48 9.23
CA SER A 166 -9.31 6.00 8.18
C SER A 166 -10.08 4.92 7.42
N LEU A 167 -9.87 3.64 7.73
CA LEU A 167 -10.58 2.51 7.13
C LEU A 167 -11.25 1.68 8.22
N PRO A 168 -12.49 1.19 7.98
CA PRO A 168 -13.10 0.18 8.83
C PRO A 168 -12.24 -1.08 8.92
N ILE A 169 -12.23 -1.68 10.11
CA ILE A 169 -11.51 -2.92 10.40
C ILE A 169 -12.52 -4.02 10.66
N ALA A 170 -12.50 -5.05 9.81
CA ALA A 170 -13.32 -6.24 9.99
C ALA A 170 -12.57 -7.33 10.78
N SER A 171 -11.25 -7.38 10.66
CA SER A 171 -10.39 -8.39 11.29
C SER A 171 -9.12 -7.75 11.88
N PRO A 172 -9.11 -7.46 13.20
CA PRO A 172 -7.92 -6.94 13.90
C PRO A 172 -6.70 -7.83 13.74
N ASP A 173 -6.89 -9.16 13.70
CA ASP A 173 -5.82 -10.15 13.51
C ASP A 173 -4.98 -9.89 12.25
N LYS A 174 -5.61 -9.41 11.17
CA LYS A 174 -4.90 -9.08 9.92
C LYS A 174 -3.99 -7.88 10.09
N VAL A 175 -4.44 -6.86 10.82
CA VAL A 175 -3.63 -5.67 11.14
C VAL A 175 -2.45 -6.07 12.02
N PHE A 176 -2.68 -6.80 13.11
CA PHE A 176 -1.59 -7.24 13.98
C PHE A 176 -0.62 -8.18 13.27
N SER A 177 -1.09 -9.06 12.40
CA SER A 177 -0.22 -9.93 11.61
C SER A 177 0.68 -9.13 10.66
N PHE A 178 0.15 -8.07 10.05
CA PHE A 178 0.93 -7.16 9.21
C PHE A 178 1.96 -6.37 10.03
N LEU A 179 1.57 -5.81 11.18
CA LEU A 179 2.47 -5.09 12.08
C LEU A 179 3.60 -5.97 12.61
N ARG A 180 3.28 -7.20 13.05
CA ARG A 180 4.28 -8.20 13.49
C ARG A 180 5.27 -8.53 12.37
N LYS A 181 4.83 -8.49 11.12
CA LYS A 181 5.72 -8.71 9.96
C LYS A 181 6.66 -7.53 9.76
N LEU A 182 6.15 -6.30 9.80
CA LEU A 182 6.99 -5.10 9.72
C LEU A 182 7.98 -5.03 10.88
N ASP A 183 7.54 -5.29 12.11
CA ASP A 183 8.39 -5.31 13.30
C ASP A 183 9.58 -6.27 13.13
N LYS A 184 9.33 -7.52 12.71
CA LYS A 184 10.40 -8.49 12.42
C LYS A 184 11.37 -8.03 11.33
N ILE A 185 10.84 -7.45 10.25
CA ILE A 185 11.66 -6.97 9.13
C ILE A 185 12.55 -5.81 9.58
N PHE A 186 11.97 -4.80 10.24
CA PHE A 186 12.71 -3.65 10.72
C PHE A 186 13.72 -4.04 11.79
N TYR A 187 13.37 -4.89 12.75
CA TYR A 187 14.31 -5.42 13.73
C TYR A 187 15.55 -6.02 13.05
N LYS A 188 15.36 -6.91 12.06
CA LYS A 188 16.47 -7.49 11.28
C LYS A 188 17.31 -6.44 10.56
N LEU A 189 16.69 -5.40 10.00
CA LEU A 189 17.38 -4.29 9.36
C LEU A 189 18.15 -3.42 10.36
N ILE A 190 17.66 -3.26 11.59
CA ILE A 190 18.33 -2.48 12.64
C ILE A 190 19.54 -3.23 13.16
N VAL A 191 19.44 -4.54 13.46
CA VAL A 191 20.55 -5.35 13.97
C VAL A 191 21.55 -5.74 12.88
N GLY A 192 21.12 -5.76 11.61
CA GLY A 192 21.93 -6.23 10.48
C GLY A 192 21.91 -7.74 10.28
N ASP A 193 20.87 -8.41 10.77
CA ASP A 193 20.60 -9.84 10.56
C ASP A 193 19.96 -10.06 9.17
N ILE A 194 20.71 -9.64 8.15
CA ILE A 194 20.38 -9.81 6.75
C ILE A 194 21.63 -10.27 5.99
N PRO A 195 21.50 -10.96 4.84
CA PRO A 195 22.66 -11.48 4.09
C PRO A 195 23.71 -10.44 3.70
N SER A 196 23.32 -9.17 3.53
CA SER A 196 24.27 -8.08 3.24
C SER A 196 24.98 -7.52 4.48
N HIS A 197 24.57 -7.92 5.69
CA HIS A 197 24.99 -7.38 6.99
C HIS A 197 24.87 -5.85 7.12
N LYS A 198 24.17 -5.20 6.19
CA LYS A 198 24.00 -3.75 6.18
C LYS A 198 22.90 -3.37 7.18
N ARG A 199 23.25 -2.48 8.11
CA ARG A 199 22.31 -1.93 9.09
C ARG A 199 21.63 -0.67 8.56
N MET A 200 20.45 -0.38 9.08
CA MET A 200 19.82 0.94 8.92
C MET A 200 20.75 2.04 9.44
N SER A 201 20.83 3.14 8.69
CA SER A 201 21.53 4.34 9.11
C SER A 201 20.84 5.01 10.30
N ASN A 202 21.56 5.86 11.05
CA ASN A 202 20.96 6.61 12.16
C ASN A 202 19.77 7.48 11.73
N THR A 203 19.82 8.05 10.52
CA THR A 203 18.71 8.81 9.95
C THR A 203 17.48 7.94 9.68
N GLU A 204 17.69 6.73 9.18
CA GLU A 204 16.60 5.76 8.97
C GLU A 204 16.00 5.28 10.30
N LYS A 205 16.84 5.05 11.30
CA LYS A 205 16.41 4.68 12.66
C LYS A 205 15.57 5.78 13.30
N ALA A 206 16.02 7.03 13.26
CA ALA A 206 15.25 8.16 13.81
C ALA A 206 13.90 8.35 13.09
N ARG A 207 13.86 8.11 11.77
CA ARG A 207 12.59 8.12 11.02
C ARG A 207 11.67 6.96 11.44
N LEU A 208 12.24 5.76 11.57
CA LEU A 208 11.49 4.58 12.00
C LEU A 208 10.90 4.79 13.39
N GLU A 209 11.67 5.30 14.35
CA GLU A 209 11.25 5.60 15.72
C GLU A 209 9.99 6.48 15.74
N SER A 210 10.00 7.58 14.98
CA SER A 210 8.84 8.46 14.84
C SER A 210 7.61 7.76 14.26
N ILE A 211 7.82 6.91 13.24
CA ILE A 211 6.73 6.16 12.59
C ILE A 211 6.12 5.14 13.58
N VAL A 212 6.95 4.34 14.26
CA VAL A 212 6.46 3.26 15.13
C VAL A 212 5.76 3.79 16.37
N GLU A 213 6.23 4.89 16.95
CA GLU A 213 5.56 5.50 18.10
C GLU A 213 4.19 6.06 17.70
N ARG A 214 4.09 6.67 16.52
CA ARG A 214 2.80 7.10 15.96
C ARG A 214 1.87 5.89 15.73
N THR A 215 2.38 4.80 15.15
CA THR A 215 1.58 3.58 14.95
C THR A 215 1.04 3.03 16.26
N ARG A 216 1.82 3.05 17.34
CA ARG A 216 1.37 2.57 18.66
C ARG A 216 0.20 3.39 19.19
N VAL A 217 0.27 4.71 19.08
CA VAL A 217 -0.82 5.61 19.51
C VAL A 217 -2.08 5.36 18.68
N ASP A 218 -1.94 5.25 17.36
CA ASP A 218 -3.06 5.01 16.45
C ASP A 218 -3.70 3.64 16.72
N ILE A 219 -2.89 2.59 16.91
CA ILE A 219 -3.39 1.24 17.21
C ILE A 219 -4.10 1.18 18.57
N VAL A 220 -3.59 1.81 19.63
CA VAL A 220 -4.30 1.87 20.91
C VAL A 220 -5.69 2.48 20.71
N THR A 221 -5.78 3.58 19.97
CA THR A 221 -7.04 4.28 19.74
C THR A 221 -8.02 3.44 18.92
N VAL A 222 -7.54 2.84 17.83
CA VAL A 222 -8.38 2.13 16.86
C VAL A 222 -8.74 0.73 17.33
N MET A 223 -7.88 0.06 18.09
CA MET A 223 -8.07 -1.33 18.52
C MET A 223 -8.70 -1.49 19.89
N SER A 224 -8.74 -0.44 20.74
CA SER A 224 -9.41 -0.50 22.05
C SER A 224 -10.87 -1.01 22.03
N PRO A 225 -11.70 -0.71 21.01
CA PRO A 225 -13.06 -1.25 20.92
C PRO A 225 -13.11 -2.76 20.62
N PHE A 226 -12.04 -3.33 20.06
CA PHE A 226 -11.93 -4.73 19.73
C PHE A 226 -11.34 -5.47 20.95
N GLY A 227 -12.21 -5.93 21.85
CA GLY A 227 -11.78 -6.67 23.05
C GLY A 227 -11.01 -7.96 22.71
N GLY A 228 -10.13 -8.38 23.62
CA GLY A 228 -9.35 -9.62 23.48
C GLY A 228 -8.00 -9.46 22.75
N HIS A 229 -7.64 -8.24 22.38
CA HIS A 229 -6.36 -7.91 21.71
C HIS A 229 -5.43 -7.06 22.57
N GLU A 230 -5.66 -6.98 23.89
CA GLU A 230 -4.91 -6.11 24.80
C GLU A 230 -3.40 -6.41 24.76
N LEU A 231 -3.05 -7.71 24.68
CA LEU A 231 -1.65 -8.14 24.55
C LEU A 231 -1.05 -7.72 23.21
N ASP A 232 -1.76 -7.92 22.10
CA ASP A 232 -1.27 -7.52 20.78
C ASP A 232 -1.05 -6.00 20.68
N ILE A 233 -1.94 -5.21 21.28
CA ILE A 233 -1.79 -3.74 21.36
C ILE A 233 -0.49 -3.36 22.09
N THR A 234 -0.19 -4.02 23.22
CA THR A 234 1.04 -3.71 23.97
C THR A 234 2.33 -4.08 23.24
N ARG A 235 2.26 -5.05 22.32
CA ARG A 235 3.42 -5.62 21.61
C ARG A 235 3.68 -4.99 20.24
N VAL A 236 2.91 -3.99 19.83
CA VAL A 236 3.13 -3.30 18.55
C VAL A 236 4.52 -2.68 18.53
N TYR A 237 5.36 -3.14 17.60
CA TYR A 237 6.75 -2.69 17.42
C TYR A 237 7.65 -2.84 18.66
N GLU A 238 7.35 -3.80 19.54
CA GLU A 238 8.13 -4.06 20.76
C GLU A 238 9.60 -4.34 20.45
N ALA A 239 9.89 -5.25 19.51
CA ALA A 239 11.27 -5.61 19.17
C ALA A 239 12.06 -4.46 18.55
N VAL A 240 11.42 -3.67 17.68
CA VAL A 240 12.03 -2.47 17.09
C VAL A 240 12.37 -1.44 18.18
N LEU A 241 11.44 -1.15 19.09
CA LEU A 241 11.65 -0.12 20.13
C LEU A 241 12.70 -0.54 21.17
N GLU A 242 12.77 -1.83 21.51
CA GLU A 242 13.81 -2.34 22.42
C GLU A 242 15.21 -2.17 21.85
N GLU A 243 15.39 -2.29 20.53
CA GLU A 243 16.70 -2.15 19.87
C GLU A 243 17.04 -0.69 19.50
N LEU A 244 16.04 0.20 19.42
CA LEU A 244 16.26 1.63 19.15
C LEU A 244 16.67 2.44 20.40
N ASN A 245 16.29 1.97 21.60
CA ASN A 245 16.60 2.59 22.89
C ASN A 245 17.95 2.11 23.47
#